data_AF-A0A0F9N0G4-F1
#
_entry.id   AF-A0A0F9N0G4-F1
#
_cell.length_a   1.000
_cell.length_b   1.000
_cell.length_c   1.000
_cell.angle_alpha   90.00
_cell.angle_beta   90.00
_cell.angle_gamma   90.00
#
_symmetry.space_group_name_H-M   'P 1'
#
loop_
_entity.id
_entity.type
_entity.pdbx_description
1 polymer ?
#
loop_
_entity_poly.entity_id
_entity_poly.type
_entity_poly.pdbx_seq_one_letter_code
_entity_poly.pdbx_strand_id
1 'polypeptide(L)'
;MTEPGFRPVGYLTSTKEGLRGERGAFYDYVTAENGVFIEAEGPFLAARVQVTKGVIRGLAPLEPALVLRYGPIPQYVFDLALSAMLIDPENERFVAVTWAGGYHISVPEQEGTAGAVVYEVVEDTVLELHSHGGMRAFFSG
;
A
#
# COMPACT_ATOMS: atom_id res chain seq x y z
N MET A 1 -21.07 28.39 7.51
CA MET A 1 -20.43 27.35 6.68
C MET A 1 -19.37 26.71 7.54
N THR A 2 -19.67 25.58 8.15
CA THR A 2 -18.68 24.75 8.85
C THR A 2 -17.81 24.09 7.80
N GLU A 3 -16.49 24.26 7.90
CA GLU A 3 -15.57 23.47 7.08
C GLU A 3 -15.91 21.98 7.25
N PRO A 4 -15.94 21.20 6.15
CA PRO A 4 -16.13 19.77 6.29
C PRO A 4 -14.96 19.25 7.13
N GLY A 5 -15.27 18.79 8.35
CA GLY A 5 -14.27 18.23 9.26
C GLY A 5 -13.47 17.13 8.57
N PHE A 6 -12.20 17.00 8.95
CA PHE A 6 -11.32 15.95 8.46
C PHE A 6 -12.00 14.58 8.61
N ARG A 7 -12.16 13.87 7.49
CA ARG A 7 -12.78 12.55 7.44
C ARG A 7 -11.76 11.52 6.95
N PRO A 8 -11.24 10.66 7.81
CA PRO A 8 -10.26 9.65 7.39
C PRO A 8 -10.86 8.62 6.44
N VAL A 9 -12.15 8.32 6.60
CA VAL A 9 -12.84 7.24 5.87
C VAL A 9 -14.06 7.78 5.14
N GLY A 10 -14.22 7.37 3.88
CA GLY A 10 -15.38 7.68 3.06
C GLY A 10 -16.31 6.49 2.89
N TYR A 11 -17.53 6.78 2.44
CA TYR A 11 -18.57 5.78 2.22
C TYR A 11 -19.26 6.07 0.89
N LEU A 12 -19.09 5.13 -0.04
CA LEU A 12 -19.60 5.21 -1.39
C LEU A 12 -20.56 4.05 -1.68
N THR A 13 -21.43 4.28 -2.64
CA THR A 13 -22.35 3.29 -3.19
C THR A 13 -22.13 3.19 -4.69
N SER A 14 -22.00 1.97 -5.19
CA SER A 14 -21.88 1.66 -6.61
C SER A 14 -23.27 1.64 -7.25
N THR A 15 -23.59 2.69 -8.01
CA THR A 15 -24.85 2.81 -8.75
C THR A 15 -24.60 2.57 -10.25
N LYS A 16 -25.67 2.42 -11.03
CA LYS A 16 -25.54 2.27 -12.49
C LYS A 16 -24.93 3.52 -13.16
N GLU A 17 -25.07 4.67 -12.51
CA GLU A 17 -24.54 5.96 -12.93
C GLU A 17 -23.11 6.21 -12.42
N GLY A 18 -22.54 5.28 -11.65
CA GLY A 18 -21.20 5.38 -11.07
C GLY A 18 -21.19 5.41 -9.53
N LEU A 19 -20.05 5.79 -8.95
CA LEU A 19 -19.89 5.88 -7.50
C LEU A 19 -20.56 7.14 -6.95
N ARG A 20 -21.32 6.99 -5.85
CA ARG A 20 -22.02 8.08 -5.16
C ARG A 20 -21.70 8.07 -3.67
N GLY A 21 -21.46 9.23 -3.08
CA GLY A 21 -21.19 9.38 -1.65
C GLY A 21 -20.10 10.41 -1.39
N GLU A 22 -19.57 10.39 -0.17
CA GLU A 22 -18.49 11.28 0.27
C GLU A 22 -17.21 10.46 0.45
N ARG A 23 -16.11 10.96 -0.14
CA ARG A 23 -14.79 10.33 -0.02
C ARG A 23 -14.08 10.69 1.27
N GLY A 24 -13.28 9.75 1.76
CA GLY A 24 -12.36 9.93 2.88
C GLY A 24 -10.97 10.37 2.42
N ALA A 25 -10.16 10.79 3.38
CA ALA A 25 -8.78 11.17 3.15
C ALA A 25 -7.83 9.97 2.98
N PHE A 26 -8.14 8.81 3.58
CA PHE A 26 -7.27 7.63 3.53
C PHE A 26 -7.83 6.52 2.64
N TYR A 27 -9.10 6.16 2.82
CA TYR A 27 -9.75 5.13 2.01
C TYR A 27 -11.27 5.26 2.05
N ASP A 28 -11.93 4.58 1.12
CA ASP A 28 -13.39 4.55 0.97
C ASP A 28 -13.91 3.11 1.11
N TYR A 29 -14.98 2.93 1.89
CA TYR A 29 -15.82 1.74 1.78
C TYR A 29 -16.78 1.91 0.61
N VAL A 30 -16.82 0.96 -0.31
CA VAL A 30 -17.73 0.97 -1.46
C VAL A 30 -18.70 -0.20 -1.37
N THR A 31 -19.97 0.12 -1.18
CA THR A 31 -21.07 -0.85 -1.20
C THR A 31 -21.48 -1.10 -2.65
N ALA A 32 -21.46 -2.35 -3.09
CA ALA A 32 -21.77 -2.77 -4.45
C ALA A 32 -22.74 -3.96 -4.46
N GLU A 33 -23.26 -4.32 -5.63
CA GLU A 33 -24.20 -5.44 -5.76
C GLU A 33 -23.64 -6.74 -5.17
N ASN A 34 -22.35 -6.98 -5.39
CA ASN A 34 -21.66 -8.22 -5.04
C ASN A 34 -20.91 -8.14 -3.69
N GLY A 35 -21.13 -7.09 -2.88
CA GLY A 35 -20.60 -6.99 -1.52
C GLY A 35 -19.99 -5.62 -1.18
N VAL A 36 -19.02 -5.63 -0.27
CA VAL A 36 -18.34 -4.42 0.21
C VAL A 36 -16.87 -4.48 -0.19
N PHE A 37 -16.38 -3.35 -0.69
CA PHE A 37 -15.00 -3.14 -1.10
C PHE A 37 -14.36 -2.05 -0.26
N ILE A 38 -13.04 -2.12 -0.10
CA ILE A 38 -12.21 -0.98 0.29
C ILE A 38 -11.50 -0.49 -0.97
N GLU A 39 -11.58 0.82 -1.23
CA GLU A 39 -10.86 1.51 -2.29
C GLU A 39 -9.93 2.54 -1.65
N ALA A 40 -8.67 2.55 -2.08
CA ALA A 40 -7.70 3.56 -1.68
C ALA A 40 -6.83 3.92 -2.88
N GLU A 41 -6.46 5.19 -2.98
CA GLU A 41 -5.51 5.64 -4.00
C GLU A 41 -4.48 6.62 -3.42
N GLY A 42 -3.26 6.52 -3.95
CA GLY A 42 -2.19 7.45 -3.66
C GLY A 42 -1.34 7.72 -4.91
N PRO A 43 -0.21 8.42 -4.76
CA PRO A 43 0.67 8.80 -5.86
C PRO A 43 1.31 7.61 -6.61
N PHE A 44 1.45 6.45 -5.97
CA PHE A 44 2.18 5.29 -6.51
C PHE A 44 1.27 4.14 -6.96
N LEU A 45 0.15 3.94 -6.25
CA LEU A 45 -0.79 2.86 -6.53
C LEU A 45 -2.24 3.26 -6.24
N ALA A 46 -3.17 2.55 -6.86
CA ALA A 46 -4.57 2.53 -6.46
C ALA A 46 -5.03 1.08 -6.36
N ALA A 47 -5.82 0.77 -5.33
CA ALA A 47 -6.29 -0.58 -5.07
C ALA A 47 -7.76 -0.58 -4.67
N ARG A 48 -8.48 -1.60 -5.15
CA ARG A 48 -9.83 -1.94 -4.72
C ARG A 48 -9.87 -3.42 -4.35
N VAL A 49 -10.17 -3.70 -3.09
CA VAL A 49 -10.19 -5.06 -2.55
C VAL A 49 -11.57 -5.37 -1.98
N GLN A 50 -12.11 -6.54 -2.31
CA GLN A 50 -13.36 -6.99 -1.72
C GLN A 50 -13.11 -7.49 -0.29
N VAL A 51 -13.74 -6.87 0.69
CA VAL A 51 -13.60 -7.23 2.11
C VAL A 51 -14.77 -8.05 2.62
N THR A 52 -15.91 -8.02 1.94
CA THR A 52 -17.08 -8.82 2.28
C THR A 52 -17.85 -9.18 1.02
N LYS A 53 -18.17 -10.46 0.85
CA LYS A 53 -19.05 -10.94 -0.22
C LYS A 53 -20.50 -10.86 0.23
N GLY A 54 -21.41 -10.50 -0.69
CA GLY A 54 -22.84 -10.44 -0.40
C GLY A 54 -23.65 -10.11 -1.65
N VAL A 55 -24.97 -10.13 -1.53
CA VAL A 55 -25.87 -9.70 -2.61
C VAL A 55 -26.71 -8.52 -2.10
N ILE A 56 -26.47 -7.34 -2.66
CA ILE A 56 -27.15 -6.09 -2.31
C ILE A 56 -27.93 -5.63 -3.55
N ARG A 57 -29.25 -5.85 -3.54
CA ARG A 57 -30.10 -5.60 -4.71
C ARG A 57 -30.16 -4.11 -5.07
N GLY A 58 -30.16 -3.83 -6.37
CA GLY A 58 -30.35 -2.48 -6.91
C GLY A 58 -29.06 -1.68 -7.10
N LEU A 59 -27.92 -2.19 -6.64
CA LEU A 59 -26.60 -1.60 -6.87
C LEU A 59 -25.94 -2.17 -8.13
N ALA A 60 -24.85 -1.56 -8.57
CA ALA A 60 -24.00 -2.10 -9.63
C ALA A 60 -22.88 -2.96 -9.03
N PRO A 61 -22.49 -4.09 -9.67
CA PRO A 61 -21.37 -4.90 -9.20
C PRO A 61 -20.03 -4.17 -9.40
N LEU A 62 -19.02 -4.56 -8.63
CA LEU A 62 -17.65 -4.09 -8.79
C LEU A 62 -16.68 -5.26 -8.85
N GLU A 63 -15.57 -5.06 -9.55
CA GLU A 63 -14.45 -5.99 -9.54
C GLU A 63 -13.31 -5.45 -8.69
N PRO A 64 -12.51 -6.34 -8.05
CA PRO A 64 -11.22 -5.97 -7.49
C PRO A 64 -10.34 -5.33 -8.56
N ALA A 65 -9.50 -4.38 -8.15
CA ALA A 65 -8.60 -3.69 -9.06
C ALA A 65 -7.27 -3.38 -8.36
N LEU A 66 -6.19 -3.43 -9.12
CA LEU A 66 -4.87 -2.95 -8.71
C LEU A 66 -4.27 -2.18 -9.88
N VAL A 67 -3.90 -0.93 -9.64
CA VAL A 67 -3.23 -0.05 -10.59
C VAL A 67 -1.87 0.31 -10.00
N LEU A 68 -0.81 -0.20 -10.61
CA LEU A 68 0.56 0.24 -10.35
C LEU A 68 0.86 1.39 -11.30
N ARG A 69 0.88 2.63 -10.80
CA ARG A 69 0.93 3.83 -11.67
C ARG A 69 2.23 3.93 -12.47
N TYR A 70 3.28 3.26 -12.00
CA TYR A 70 4.61 3.19 -12.63
C TYR A 70 4.97 1.79 -13.14
N GLY A 71 3.99 0.88 -13.22
CA GLY A 71 4.20 -0.49 -13.64
C GLY A 71 4.73 -1.41 -12.53
N PRO A 72 5.09 -2.64 -12.85
CA PRO A 72 5.70 -3.56 -11.89
C PRO A 72 7.15 -3.15 -11.59
N ILE A 73 7.56 -3.35 -10.33
CA ILE A 73 8.96 -3.21 -9.93
C ILE A 73 9.79 -4.29 -10.66
N PRO A 74 10.85 -3.94 -11.41
CA PRO A 74 11.69 -4.90 -12.08
C PRO A 74 12.41 -5.85 -11.10
N GLN A 75 12.58 -7.12 -11.48
CA GLN A 75 13.23 -8.14 -10.66
C GLN A 75 14.62 -7.72 -10.16
N TYR A 76 15.43 -7.06 -11.00
CA TYR A 76 16.78 -6.65 -10.61
C TYR A 76 16.79 -5.65 -9.43
N VAL A 77 15.74 -4.84 -9.26
CA VAL A 77 15.62 -3.90 -8.13
C VAL A 77 15.44 -4.70 -6.84
N PHE A 78 14.63 -5.75 -6.88
CA PHE A 78 14.48 -6.67 -5.76
C PHE A 78 15.78 -7.41 -5.45
N ASP A 79 16.49 -7.90 -6.47
CA ASP A 79 17.78 -8.59 -6.27
C ASP A 79 18.85 -7.67 -5.66
N LEU A 80 18.86 -6.39 -6.05
CA LEU A 80 19.72 -5.36 -5.46
C LEU A 80 19.34 -5.08 -4.00
N ALA A 81 18.05 -4.94 -3.70
CA ALA A 81 17.57 -4.74 -2.33
C ALA A 81 17.96 -5.92 -1.44
N LEU A 82 17.78 -7.16 -1.93
CA LEU A 82 18.19 -8.36 -1.22
C LEU A 82 19.70 -8.39 -0.98
N SER A 83 20.50 -8.03 -1.99
CA SER A 83 21.96 -7.94 -1.86
C SER A 83 22.38 -6.91 -0.80
N ALA A 84 21.70 -5.77 -0.74
CA ALA A 84 21.95 -4.74 0.28
C ALA A 84 21.57 -5.21 1.69
N MET A 85 20.55 -6.05 1.83
CA MET A 85 20.16 -6.65 3.11
C MET A 85 21.16 -7.72 3.57
N LEU A 86 21.73 -8.49 2.66
CA LEU A 86 22.68 -9.56 2.98
C LEU A 86 24.07 -9.07 3.44
N ILE A 87 24.32 -7.76 3.44
CA ILE A 87 25.55 -7.16 3.99
C ILE A 87 25.65 -7.40 5.51
N ASP A 88 24.51 -7.38 6.21
CA ASP A 88 24.42 -7.72 7.63
C ASP A 88 23.20 -8.61 7.85
N PRO A 89 23.36 -9.93 7.70
CA PRO A 89 22.25 -10.88 7.79
C PRO A 89 21.81 -11.19 9.22
N GLU A 90 22.54 -10.73 10.24
CA GLU A 90 22.21 -10.99 11.65
C GLU A 90 21.26 -9.94 12.21
N ASN A 91 21.32 -8.71 11.69
CA ASN A 91 20.44 -7.61 12.09
C ASN A 91 19.38 -7.31 11.02
N GLU A 92 18.24 -6.78 11.45
CA GLU A 92 17.22 -6.25 10.55
C GLU A 92 17.77 -5.06 9.77
N ARG A 93 17.44 -5.01 8.48
CA ARG A 93 17.80 -3.92 7.57
C ARG A 93 16.58 -3.45 6.81
N PHE A 94 16.55 -2.16 6.57
CA PHE A 94 15.57 -1.46 5.79
C PHE A 94 16.14 -1.07 4.42
N VAL A 95 15.37 -1.32 3.38
CA VAL A 95 15.61 -0.81 2.02
C VAL A 95 14.31 -0.23 1.49
N ALA A 96 14.36 1.02 1.04
CA ALA A 96 13.26 1.65 0.31
C ALA A 96 13.45 1.45 -1.19
N VAL A 97 12.37 1.08 -1.89
CA VAL A 97 12.29 1.22 -3.35
C VAL A 97 11.56 2.52 -3.65
N THR A 98 12.23 3.43 -4.35
CA THR A 98 11.72 4.78 -4.66
C THR A 98 11.43 4.96 -6.14
N TRP A 99 10.63 5.98 -6.47
CA TRP A 99 10.38 6.39 -7.85
C TRP A 99 10.89 7.80 -8.13
N ALA A 100 11.90 7.93 -9.00
CA ALA A 100 12.47 9.21 -9.42
C ALA A 100 12.71 9.24 -10.95
N GLY A 101 11.64 9.03 -11.73
CA GLY A 101 11.73 8.83 -13.18
C GLY A 101 12.15 7.40 -13.58
N GLY A 102 12.27 6.53 -12.59
CA GLY A 102 12.60 5.11 -12.67
C GLY A 102 12.60 4.51 -11.26
N TYR A 103 12.66 3.18 -11.17
CA TYR A 103 12.80 2.49 -9.89
C TYR A 103 14.25 2.53 -9.41
N HIS A 104 14.44 2.94 -8.16
CA HIS A 104 15.73 2.96 -7.48
C HIS A 104 15.63 2.29 -6.12
N ILE A 105 16.77 1.82 -5.59
CA ILE A 105 16.86 1.45 -4.17
C ILE A 105 17.52 2.58 -3.39
N SER A 106 17.06 2.79 -2.16
CA SER A 106 17.69 3.67 -1.18
C SER A 106 17.89 2.90 0.12
N VAL A 107 19.09 3.02 0.67
CA VAL A 107 19.45 2.46 1.98
C VAL A 107 19.77 3.66 2.86
N PRO A 108 18.80 4.21 3.59
CA PRO A 108 19.03 5.38 4.43
C PRO A 108 19.93 5.04 5.61
N GLU A 109 20.35 6.09 6.32
CA GLU A 109 20.94 5.93 7.64
C GLU A 109 19.95 5.17 8.53
N GLN A 110 20.46 4.12 9.18
CA GLN A 110 19.63 3.19 9.94
C GLN A 110 20.45 2.48 11.02
N GLU A 111 19.79 2.17 12.12
CA GLU A 111 20.31 1.37 13.22
C GLU A 111 19.49 0.08 13.31
N GLY A 112 20.12 -1.03 12.91
CA GLY A 112 19.52 -2.36 12.93
C GLY A 112 19.87 -3.12 14.21
N THR A 113 18.90 -3.88 14.70
CA THR A 113 19.07 -4.91 15.74
C THR A 113 18.50 -6.23 15.23
N ALA A 114 18.66 -7.32 15.96
CA ALA A 114 18.14 -8.63 15.56
C ALA A 114 16.60 -8.72 15.38
N GLY A 115 15.82 -7.73 15.81
CA GLY A 115 14.35 -7.75 15.69
C GLY A 115 13.68 -6.39 15.51
N ALA A 116 14.46 -5.37 15.15
CA ALA A 116 13.95 -4.05 14.81
C ALA A 116 15.00 -3.27 14.02
N VAL A 117 14.54 -2.38 13.15
CA VAL A 117 15.37 -1.37 12.48
C VAL A 117 14.76 0.01 12.65
N VAL A 118 15.56 0.99 13.06
CA VAL A 118 15.19 2.41 13.10
C VAL A 118 15.86 3.10 11.93
N TYR A 119 15.13 3.88 11.16
CA TYR A 119 15.61 4.46 9.90
C TYR A 119 14.98 5.83 9.62
N GLU A 120 15.68 6.63 8.83
CA GLU A 120 15.14 7.87 8.28
C GLU A 120 14.05 7.59 7.24
N VAL A 121 12.98 8.40 7.26
CA VAL A 121 11.90 8.32 6.28
C VAL A 121 12.42 8.72 4.90
N VAL A 122 12.26 7.84 3.93
CA VAL A 122 12.66 8.10 2.54
C VAL A 122 11.45 8.59 1.75
N GLU A 123 11.53 9.80 1.21
CA GLU A 123 10.48 10.35 0.33
C GLU A 123 10.36 9.52 -0.96
N ASP A 124 9.21 9.64 -1.63
CA ASP A 124 8.90 8.92 -2.88
C ASP A 124 9.05 7.39 -2.81
N THR A 125 8.92 6.83 -1.60
CA THR A 125 8.94 5.39 -1.37
C THR A 125 7.69 4.71 -1.92
N VAL A 126 7.91 3.79 -2.87
CA VAL A 126 6.88 2.96 -3.48
C VAL A 126 6.69 1.64 -2.72
N LEU A 127 7.78 1.09 -2.18
CA LEU A 127 7.78 -0.15 -1.41
C LEU A 127 8.87 -0.08 -0.33
N GLU A 128 8.47 -0.40 0.89
CA GLU A 128 9.36 -0.62 2.03
C GLU A 128 9.67 -2.11 2.16
N LEU A 129 10.95 -2.45 2.29
CA LEU A 129 11.42 -3.81 2.50
C LEU A 129 12.17 -3.87 3.82
N HIS A 130 11.86 -4.88 4.63
CA HIS A 130 12.53 -5.16 5.90
C HIS A 130 13.04 -6.61 5.89
N SER A 131 14.30 -6.81 6.29
CA SER A 131 14.81 -8.15 6.62
C SER A 131 14.53 -8.50 8.08
N HIS A 132 14.41 -9.79 8.38
CA HIS A 132 14.25 -10.32 9.75
C HIS A 132 15.44 -11.18 10.17
N GLY A 133 16.63 -10.91 9.62
CA GLY A 133 17.82 -11.72 9.80
C GLY A 133 17.57 -13.24 9.63
N GLY A 134 17.88 -14.02 10.66
CA GLY A 134 17.65 -15.48 10.68
C GLY A 134 16.22 -15.93 11.02
N MET A 135 15.28 -15.01 11.24
CA MET A 135 13.90 -15.34 11.58
C MET A 135 13.05 -15.66 10.33
N ARG A 136 11.88 -16.26 10.54
CA ARG A 136 10.88 -16.41 9.48
C ARG A 136 10.32 -15.03 9.11
N ALA A 137 9.83 -14.88 7.88
CA ALA A 137 9.10 -13.68 7.48
C ALA A 137 7.73 -13.63 8.18
N PHE A 138 7.48 -12.55 8.93
CA PHE A 138 6.19 -12.21 9.52
C PHE A 138 6.09 -10.68 9.64
N PHE A 139 4.88 -10.13 9.68
CA PHE A 139 4.72 -8.72 10.05
C PHE A 139 4.71 -8.59 11.57
N SER A 140 5.57 -7.75 12.13
CA SER A 140 5.48 -7.32 13.52
C SER A 140 4.14 -6.63 13.75
N GLY A 141 3.52 -6.92 14.90
CA GLY A 141 2.23 -6.37 15.31
C GLY A 141 2.37 -5.15 16.20
#